data_AF-A0A384K462-F1
#
_entry.id   AF-A0A384K462-F1
#
_cell.length_a   1.000
_cell.length_b   1.000
_cell.length_c   1.000
_cell.angle_alpha   90.00
_cell.angle_beta   90.00
_cell.angle_gamma   90.00
#
_symmetry.space_group_name_H-M   'P 1'
#
loop_
_entity.id
_entity.type
_entity.pdbx_description
1 polymer ?
#
loop_
_entity_poly.entity_id
_entity_poly.type
_entity_poly.pdbx_seq_one_letter_code
_entity_poly.pdbx_strand_id
1 'polypeptide(L)'
;MPSLFGIVIPKSLMLLFAYTILLAPLLGFTSAEVTHNPAALPADQLVSQAAQIKVDNFTQAINSPIHHQHQHHHNENRHNHAFNISARNDPALYAARVIKGRQLYCTMMDSLALTTQKNGGVSQEALINDPGNLYTEGFRTYVLKADDEHGPVFGEALDEPLNFLGSDVWESDEPMPVLVREAHTAKGFSQIDTLDPEIWHDSSRLVEPTGAEWETLINCDPGLLVADRNVSPASLGFNKNANDVPRIWSWSDAVFLYYKRVCGTSAVKNLEWIIRAGIVNIDTNTMVKMALRASGHGTIPLWGDRITIHPTDDPFFAILGSKNGAGIGYLLNTHKDIITGLGVKKVNSITIWTYGDEALDVSSTTTDDFPDHTLCLLFEIVPVTSPNQIPPPTV
;
A
#
# COMPACT_ATOMS: atom_id res chain seq x y z
N MET A 1 -50.40 -32.17 45.43
CA MET A 1 -50.49 -30.92 44.63
C MET A 1 -50.44 -29.76 45.61
N PRO A 2 -49.34 -28.99 45.58
CA PRO A 2 -49.48 -27.57 45.25
C PRO A 2 -48.44 -27.09 44.22
N SER A 3 -48.71 -25.87 43.77
CA SER A 3 -48.23 -25.10 42.61
C SER A 3 -46.74 -24.71 42.61
N LEU A 4 -46.14 -24.83 41.42
CA LEU A 4 -44.88 -24.19 41.02
C LEU A 4 -45.08 -22.68 40.81
N PHE A 5 -44.28 -21.85 41.49
CA PHE A 5 -43.99 -20.48 41.07
C PHE A 5 -42.60 -20.48 40.40
N GLY A 6 -42.56 -20.17 39.12
CA GLY A 6 -41.32 -19.95 38.38
C GLY A 6 -40.84 -18.52 38.56
N ILE A 7 -39.62 -18.34 39.08
CA ILE A 7 -38.90 -17.06 39.06
C ILE A 7 -38.12 -17.00 37.75
N VAL A 8 -38.43 -15.99 36.92
CA VAL A 8 -37.68 -15.66 35.71
C VAL A 8 -36.55 -14.70 36.12
N ILE A 9 -35.30 -15.13 35.97
CA ILE A 9 -34.11 -14.28 36.16
C ILE A 9 -33.69 -13.73 34.79
N PRO A 10 -33.55 -12.41 34.61
CA PRO A 10 -33.09 -11.83 33.36
C PRO A 10 -31.60 -12.10 33.12
N LYS A 11 -31.22 -12.32 31.85
CA LYS A 11 -29.86 -12.67 31.38
C LYS A 11 -28.74 -11.69 31.79
N SER A 12 -29.08 -10.50 32.28
CA SER A 12 -28.11 -9.46 32.67
C SER A 12 -27.42 -9.70 34.02
N LEU A 13 -27.84 -10.72 34.80
CA LEU A 13 -27.25 -11.04 36.10
C LEU A 13 -26.24 -12.22 36.07
N MET A 14 -26.00 -12.82 34.90
CA MET A 14 -25.10 -13.98 34.75
C MET A 14 -23.64 -13.62 34.46
N LEU A 15 -23.31 -12.34 34.22
CA LEU A 15 -21.95 -11.90 33.90
C LEU A 15 -21.14 -11.36 35.10
N LEU A 16 -21.72 -11.31 36.31
CA LEU A 16 -21.03 -10.78 37.50
C LEU A 16 -20.46 -11.85 38.44
N PHE A 17 -20.47 -13.14 38.05
CA PHE A 17 -20.03 -14.25 38.92
C PHE A 17 -18.84 -15.06 38.38
N ALA A 18 -18.20 -14.62 37.28
CA ALA A 18 -17.07 -15.33 36.68
C ALA A 18 -15.70 -14.66 36.87
N TYR A 19 -15.60 -13.56 37.63
CA TYR A 19 -14.36 -12.76 37.73
C TYR A 19 -13.71 -12.69 39.12
N THR A 20 -14.03 -13.61 40.03
CA THR A 20 -13.48 -13.62 41.40
C THR A 20 -12.72 -14.88 41.81
N ILE A 21 -12.33 -15.74 40.87
CA ILE A 21 -11.49 -16.91 41.18
C ILE A 21 -10.42 -17.07 40.11
N LEU A 22 -9.32 -16.32 40.23
CA LEU A 22 -7.96 -16.66 39.75
C LEU A 22 -7.05 -15.43 39.88
N LEU A 23 -6.67 -15.04 41.10
CA LEU A 23 -5.41 -14.33 41.39
C LEU A 23 -5.23 -14.11 42.91
N ALA A 24 -4.75 -15.15 43.58
CA ALA A 24 -3.84 -15.13 44.73
C ALA A 24 -3.57 -16.60 45.11
N PRO A 25 -2.32 -17.04 45.30
CA PRO A 25 -1.44 -16.41 46.29
C PRO A 25 0.04 -16.29 45.87
N LEU A 26 0.75 -15.28 46.40
CA LEU A 26 2.07 -15.41 47.04
C LEU A 26 2.58 -14.03 47.48
N LEU A 27 2.54 -13.82 48.80
CA LEU A 27 3.53 -13.18 49.70
C LEU A 27 4.19 -11.87 49.23
N GLY A 28 4.25 -10.79 49.99
CA GLY A 28 4.17 -10.60 51.43
C GLY A 28 5.03 -9.36 51.72
N PHE A 29 4.42 -8.28 52.20
CA PHE A 29 5.13 -7.06 52.55
C PHE A 29 5.84 -7.23 53.90
N THR A 30 7.13 -6.90 53.94
CA THR A 30 7.77 -6.38 55.16
C THR A 30 8.62 -5.17 54.79
N SER A 31 8.27 -4.02 55.35
CA SER A 31 9.03 -2.77 55.29
C SER A 31 10.13 -2.74 56.34
N ALA A 32 11.36 -2.38 55.96
CA ALA A 32 12.26 -1.61 56.82
C ALA A 32 13.39 -0.94 56.01
N GLU A 33 13.54 0.34 56.31
CA GLU A 33 14.75 1.19 56.27
C GLU A 33 15.22 1.89 54.97
N VAL A 34 15.54 3.16 55.24
CA VAL A 34 15.83 4.31 54.39
C VAL A 34 17.34 4.42 54.18
N THR A 35 17.81 4.69 52.96
CA THR A 35 18.99 5.54 52.69
C THR A 35 18.97 6.08 51.24
N HIS A 36 19.72 7.17 51.02
CA HIS A 36 19.60 8.21 50.00
C HIS A 36 20.09 7.92 48.55
N ASN A 37 19.32 8.43 47.56
CA ASN A 37 19.66 9.09 46.24
C ASN A 37 20.64 8.43 45.21
N PRO A 38 20.62 8.77 43.89
CA PRO A 38 19.61 9.42 43.03
C PRO A 38 19.28 8.66 41.71
N ALA A 39 18.12 8.97 41.13
CA ALA A 39 17.72 8.89 39.71
C ALA A 39 18.13 7.65 38.86
N ALA A 40 17.31 6.60 38.91
CA ALA A 40 17.20 5.62 37.84
C ALA A 40 15.74 5.58 37.36
N LEU A 41 15.52 5.78 36.06
CA LEU A 41 14.20 5.62 35.44
C LEU A 41 13.78 4.14 35.54
N PRO A 42 12.51 3.85 35.84
CA PRO A 42 12.05 2.47 36.04
C PRO A 42 12.11 1.67 34.73
N ALA A 43 12.35 0.36 34.86
CA ALA A 43 12.69 -0.55 33.76
C ALA A 43 11.60 -0.68 32.67
N ASP A 44 10.36 -0.36 33.02
CA ASP A 44 9.21 -0.23 32.12
C ASP A 44 9.34 0.93 31.13
N GLN A 45 10.01 2.03 31.51
CA GLN A 45 10.32 3.13 30.60
C GLN A 45 11.52 2.85 29.68
N LEU A 46 12.46 2.00 30.11
CA LEU A 46 13.58 1.57 29.25
C LEU A 46 13.13 0.61 28.15
N VAL A 47 12.18 -0.27 28.43
CA VAL A 47 11.60 -1.18 27.45
C VAL A 47 10.71 -0.43 26.45
N SER A 48 9.95 0.58 26.91
CA SER A 48 9.12 1.40 26.02
C SER A 48 9.95 2.34 25.14
N GLN A 49 11.01 2.96 25.67
CA GLN A 49 11.91 3.79 24.87
C GLN A 49 12.70 2.97 23.85
N ALA A 50 13.19 1.77 24.21
CA ALA A 50 13.88 0.91 23.26
C ALA A 50 12.96 0.40 22.14
N ALA A 51 11.67 0.14 22.43
CA ALA A 51 10.69 -0.21 21.42
C ALA A 51 10.32 0.99 20.52
N GLN A 52 10.13 2.18 21.10
CA GLN A 52 9.82 3.41 20.38
C GLN A 52 10.97 3.81 19.43
N ILE A 53 12.22 3.77 19.91
CA ILE A 53 13.42 4.09 19.11
C ILE A 53 13.61 3.10 17.94
N LYS A 54 13.18 1.84 18.08
CA LYS A 54 13.26 0.83 17.01
C LYS A 54 12.15 1.01 15.96
N VAL A 55 10.94 1.38 16.38
CA VAL A 55 9.81 1.72 15.51
C VAL A 55 10.06 3.01 14.75
N ASP A 56 10.65 4.02 15.39
CA ASP A 56 10.97 5.31 14.78
C ASP A 56 12.11 5.16 13.74
N ASN A 57 13.11 4.33 14.01
CA ASN A 57 14.19 4.04 13.06
C ASN A 57 13.71 3.22 11.85
N PHE A 58 12.78 2.27 12.04
CA PHE A 58 12.19 1.51 10.92
C PHE A 58 11.27 2.41 10.07
N THR A 59 10.50 3.29 10.70
CA THR A 59 9.60 4.23 10.01
C THR A 59 10.36 5.36 9.32
N GLN A 60 11.46 5.87 9.88
CA GLN A 60 12.34 6.86 9.25
C GLN A 60 13.15 6.27 8.09
N ALA A 61 13.65 5.04 8.21
CA ALA A 61 14.35 4.37 7.11
C ALA A 61 13.44 4.13 5.89
N ILE A 62 12.13 4.05 6.10
CA ILE A 62 11.11 3.87 5.05
C ILE A 62 10.63 5.21 4.47
N ASN A 63 10.68 6.31 5.23
CA ASN A 63 10.04 7.59 4.88
C ASN A 63 10.98 8.81 4.77
N SER A 64 12.30 8.66 4.86
CA SER A 64 13.21 9.83 4.85
C SER A 64 13.01 10.71 3.60
N PRO A 65 12.56 11.97 3.74
CA PRO A 65 12.54 12.93 2.64
C PRO A 65 13.95 13.51 2.52
N ILE A 66 14.50 13.55 1.31
CA ILE A 66 15.64 14.41 1.01
C ILE A 66 15.14 15.85 1.14
N HIS A 67 15.69 16.61 2.10
CA HIS A 67 15.37 18.03 2.29
C HIS A 67 15.79 18.83 1.07
N HIS A 68 14.81 19.37 0.33
CA HIS A 68 15.05 20.48 -0.60
C HIS A 68 14.29 21.71 -0.08
N GLN A 69 15.04 22.79 0.16
CA GLN A 69 14.49 24.12 0.43
C GLN A 69 13.75 24.62 -0.80
N HIS A 70 12.46 24.93 -0.67
CA HIS A 70 11.71 25.68 -1.68
C HIS A 70 11.54 27.13 -1.22
N GLN A 71 12.06 28.06 -2.02
CA GLN A 71 11.60 29.45 -2.02
C GLN A 71 10.32 29.55 -2.86
N HIS A 72 9.30 30.15 -2.28
CA HIS A 72 8.01 30.42 -2.92
C HIS A 72 8.13 31.52 -3.98
N HIS A 73 7.71 31.24 -5.21
CA HIS A 73 7.10 32.25 -6.07
C HIS A 73 5.99 31.62 -6.92
N HIS A 74 4.81 32.26 -6.87
CA HIS A 74 3.71 32.05 -7.81
C HIS A 74 4.15 32.51 -9.21
N ASN A 75 4.03 31.66 -10.23
CA ASN A 75 3.30 32.05 -11.45
C ASN A 75 3.11 30.89 -12.43
N GLU A 76 2.05 31.03 -13.20
CA GLU A 76 1.70 30.30 -14.41
C GLU A 76 2.90 30.24 -15.38
N ASN A 77 3.45 29.06 -15.59
CA ASN A 77 4.19 28.66 -16.80
C ASN A 77 4.43 27.15 -16.75
N ARG A 78 3.63 26.41 -17.51
CA ARG A 78 3.89 25.02 -17.86
C ARG A 78 5.01 25.00 -18.90
N HIS A 79 6.28 25.05 -18.49
CA HIS A 79 7.40 24.59 -19.32
C HIS A 79 8.61 24.24 -18.43
N ASN A 80 9.13 23.03 -18.63
CA ASN A 80 10.52 22.64 -18.43
C ASN A 80 11.14 22.97 -17.06
N HIS A 81 10.70 22.25 -16.03
CA HIS A 81 11.64 21.88 -14.98
C HIS A 81 12.40 20.64 -15.44
N ALA A 82 13.36 20.86 -16.35
CA ALA A 82 14.47 19.93 -16.54
C ALA A 82 15.17 19.83 -15.18
N PHE A 83 14.76 18.85 -14.38
CA PHE A 83 15.55 18.44 -13.23
C PHE A 83 16.82 17.88 -13.85
N ASN A 84 17.90 18.62 -13.71
CA ASN A 84 19.21 18.22 -14.16
C ASN A 84 19.68 17.05 -13.25
N ILE A 85 19.16 15.85 -13.47
CA ILE A 85 19.58 14.59 -12.84
C ILE A 85 20.85 14.10 -13.55
N SER A 86 21.75 15.03 -13.89
CA SER A 86 22.98 14.68 -14.59
C SER A 86 23.86 13.83 -13.70
N ALA A 87 24.19 12.65 -14.22
CA ALA A 87 25.35 11.86 -13.85
C ALA A 87 25.37 11.28 -12.43
N ARG A 88 24.66 10.16 -12.25
CA ARG A 88 25.33 8.88 -11.95
C ARG A 88 24.29 7.76 -11.98
N ASN A 89 24.72 6.61 -12.50
CA ASN A 89 24.36 5.36 -11.85
C ASN A 89 24.69 5.55 -10.37
N ASP A 90 23.75 6.01 -9.53
CA ASP A 90 23.97 6.16 -8.09
C ASP A 90 23.83 4.76 -7.50
N PRO A 91 24.95 4.04 -7.30
CA PRO A 91 24.89 2.65 -6.92
C PRO A 91 24.34 2.52 -5.50
N ALA A 92 24.45 3.57 -4.68
CA ALA A 92 23.89 3.60 -3.34
C ALA A 92 22.37 3.74 -3.39
N LEU A 93 21.83 4.63 -4.23
CA LEU A 93 20.39 4.73 -4.45
C LEU A 93 19.82 3.42 -4.97
N TYR A 94 20.46 2.82 -5.98
CA TYR A 94 20.02 1.54 -6.53
C TYR A 94 20.08 0.41 -5.50
N ALA A 95 21.19 0.27 -4.78
CA ALA A 95 21.33 -0.72 -3.71
C ALA A 95 20.28 -0.53 -2.61
N ALA A 96 19.99 0.72 -2.22
CA ALA A 96 18.92 1.01 -1.26
C ALA A 96 17.55 0.54 -1.77
N ARG A 97 17.28 0.67 -3.07
CA ARG A 97 16.03 0.21 -3.70
C ARG A 97 15.95 -1.29 -3.83
N VAL A 98 17.06 -1.95 -4.17
CA VAL A 98 17.19 -3.41 -4.09
C VAL A 98 16.87 -3.90 -2.68
N ILE A 99 17.48 -3.31 -1.64
CA ILE A 99 17.23 -3.71 -0.24
C ILE A 99 15.75 -3.54 0.12
N LYS A 100 15.16 -2.39 -0.22
CA LYS A 100 13.73 -2.13 0.03
C LYS A 100 12.84 -3.13 -0.71
N GLY A 101 13.11 -3.42 -1.99
CA GLY A 101 12.36 -4.40 -2.76
C GLY A 101 12.47 -5.81 -2.21
N ARG A 102 13.67 -6.24 -1.78
CA ARG A 102 13.87 -7.52 -1.11
C ARG A 102 13.09 -7.61 0.20
N GLN A 103 13.09 -6.55 1.00
CA GLN A 103 12.31 -6.49 2.23
C GLN A 103 10.81 -6.61 1.94
N LEU A 104 10.28 -5.83 0.99
CA LEU A 104 8.87 -5.90 0.57
C LEU A 104 8.51 -7.32 0.11
N TYR A 105 9.34 -7.92 -0.74
CA TYR A 105 9.14 -9.26 -1.26
C TYR A 105 9.15 -10.34 -0.18
N CYS A 106 10.09 -10.27 0.77
CA CYS A 106 10.12 -11.19 1.91
C CYS A 106 8.84 -11.07 2.74
N THR A 107 8.41 -9.85 3.04
CA THR A 107 7.18 -9.60 3.79
C THR A 107 5.94 -10.12 3.06
N MET A 108 5.90 -10.09 1.71
CA MET A 108 4.79 -10.65 0.92
C MET A 108 4.60 -12.14 1.20
N MET A 109 5.70 -12.87 1.37
CA MET A 109 5.70 -14.32 1.63
C MET A 109 5.41 -14.69 3.08
N ASP A 110 5.44 -13.73 4.00
CA ASP A 110 5.13 -13.97 5.40
C ASP A 110 3.61 -14.01 5.63
N SER A 111 3.19 -14.92 6.50
CA SER A 111 1.83 -14.92 7.06
C SER A 111 1.54 -13.63 7.82
N LEU A 112 0.26 -13.27 7.94
CA LEU A 112 -0.17 -12.11 8.71
C LEU A 112 0.30 -12.18 10.19
N ALA A 113 0.28 -13.37 10.79
CA ALA A 113 0.76 -13.56 12.15
C ALA A 113 2.27 -13.24 12.27
N LEU A 114 3.08 -13.72 11.31
CA LEU A 114 4.51 -13.46 11.31
C LEU A 114 4.85 -11.99 11.03
N THR A 115 4.15 -11.33 10.10
CA THR A 115 4.38 -9.89 9.85
C THR A 115 4.02 -9.06 11.07
N THR A 116 2.90 -9.38 11.74
CA THR A 116 2.48 -8.76 13.00
C THR A 116 3.55 -8.95 14.09
N GLN A 117 4.08 -10.17 14.24
CA GLN A 117 5.16 -10.44 15.20
C GLN A 117 6.43 -9.62 14.88
N LYS A 118 6.86 -9.62 13.61
CA LYS A 118 8.03 -8.84 13.16
C LYS A 118 7.85 -7.34 13.38
N ASN A 119 6.60 -6.86 13.36
CA ASN A 119 6.21 -5.49 13.63
C ASN A 119 5.85 -5.22 15.10
N GLY A 120 6.44 -5.96 16.04
CA GLY A 120 6.29 -5.71 17.47
C GLY A 120 4.89 -5.99 18.03
N GLY A 121 4.12 -6.86 17.36
CA GLY A 121 2.74 -7.17 17.72
C GLY A 121 1.69 -6.25 17.11
N VAL A 122 2.10 -5.23 16.34
CA VAL A 122 1.18 -4.32 15.65
C VAL A 122 0.88 -4.88 14.26
N SER A 123 -0.40 -5.12 13.97
CA SER A 123 -0.83 -5.57 12.64
C SER A 123 -0.44 -4.55 11.58
N GLN A 124 0.05 -5.04 10.44
CA GLN A 124 0.27 -4.22 9.25
C GLN A 124 -0.97 -4.17 8.34
N GLU A 125 -2.04 -4.89 8.69
CA GLU A 125 -3.31 -4.76 7.95
C GLU A 125 -3.80 -3.33 8.03
N ALA A 126 -4.29 -2.82 6.89
CA ALA A 126 -4.92 -1.53 6.87
C ALA A 126 -6.12 -1.53 7.82
N LEU A 127 -6.22 -0.48 8.64
CA LEU A 127 -7.36 -0.25 9.54
C LEU A 127 -8.67 -0.01 8.78
N ILE A 128 -8.62 0.13 7.45
CA ILE A 128 -9.75 0.41 6.58
C ILE A 128 -9.93 -0.75 5.61
N ASN A 129 -10.94 -1.56 5.87
CA ASN A 129 -11.28 -2.74 5.07
C ASN A 129 -12.71 -2.70 4.49
N ASP A 130 -13.53 -1.73 4.89
CA ASP A 130 -14.88 -1.50 4.37
C ASP A 130 -14.86 -0.41 3.30
N PRO A 131 -15.26 -0.70 2.04
CA PRO A 131 -15.40 0.31 1.01
C PRO A 131 -16.35 1.46 1.36
N GLY A 132 -17.29 1.28 2.30
CA GLY A 132 -18.14 2.35 2.81
C GLY A 132 -17.35 3.51 3.43
N ASN A 133 -16.15 3.24 3.94
CA ASN A 133 -15.28 4.24 4.56
C ASN A 133 -14.72 5.26 3.55
N LEU A 134 -14.73 4.98 2.25
CA LEU A 134 -14.25 5.91 1.23
C LEU A 134 -15.00 7.25 1.30
N TYR A 135 -16.33 7.22 1.40
CA TYR A 135 -17.13 8.44 1.48
C TYR A 135 -16.93 9.20 2.78
N THR A 136 -16.80 8.49 3.91
CA THR A 136 -16.56 9.14 5.20
C THR A 136 -15.19 9.81 5.23
N GLU A 137 -14.19 9.22 4.57
CA GLU A 137 -12.85 9.80 4.40
C GLU A 137 -12.78 10.90 3.33
N GLY A 138 -13.91 11.36 2.79
CA GLY A 138 -13.95 12.50 1.85
C GLY A 138 -13.70 12.13 0.38
N PHE A 139 -13.57 10.84 0.06
CA PHE A 139 -13.45 10.40 -1.33
C PHE A 139 -14.79 10.50 -2.07
N ARG A 140 -14.70 10.83 -3.35
CA ARG A 140 -15.81 10.79 -4.29
C ARG A 140 -15.50 9.77 -5.36
N THR A 141 -16.30 8.70 -5.39
CA THR A 141 -16.16 7.62 -6.36
C THR A 141 -17.01 7.89 -7.60
N TYR A 142 -16.38 7.78 -8.75
CA TYR A 142 -17.03 7.69 -10.04
C TYR A 142 -16.71 6.32 -10.61
N VAL A 143 -17.76 5.53 -10.85
CA VAL A 143 -17.66 4.19 -11.43
C VAL A 143 -18.23 4.30 -12.84
N LEU A 144 -17.36 4.19 -13.83
CA LEU A 144 -17.69 4.34 -15.24
C LEU A 144 -17.48 2.99 -15.93
N LYS A 145 -18.31 2.70 -16.93
CA LYS A 145 -17.99 1.62 -17.86
C LYS A 145 -16.78 2.07 -18.67
N ALA A 146 -15.79 1.20 -18.81
CA ALA A 146 -14.68 1.49 -19.69
C ALA A 146 -15.16 1.31 -21.13
N ASP A 147 -15.32 2.42 -21.84
CA ASP A 147 -15.69 2.48 -23.25
C ASP A 147 -14.82 3.52 -23.96
N ASP A 148 -15.04 3.73 -25.25
CA ASP A 148 -14.25 4.67 -26.07
C ASP A 148 -14.34 6.13 -25.58
N GLU A 149 -15.37 6.49 -24.79
CA GLU A 149 -15.57 7.83 -24.25
C GLU A 149 -14.97 7.99 -22.84
N HIS A 150 -14.93 6.90 -22.07
CA HIS A 150 -14.55 6.89 -20.65
C HIS A 150 -13.50 5.81 -20.32
N GLY A 151 -12.59 5.53 -21.24
CA GLY A 151 -11.48 4.60 -21.08
C GLY A 151 -10.29 5.16 -20.28
N PRO A 152 -9.29 4.33 -19.95
CA PRO A 152 -8.05 4.77 -19.35
C PRO A 152 -7.33 5.76 -20.27
N VAL A 153 -6.67 6.74 -19.67
CA VAL A 153 -5.91 7.78 -20.38
C VAL A 153 -4.87 7.17 -21.32
N PHE A 154 -4.30 6.02 -20.93
CA PHE A 154 -3.30 5.31 -21.72
C PHE A 154 -3.86 4.11 -22.51
N GLY A 155 -5.10 4.17 -23.00
CA GLY A 155 -5.79 3.08 -23.72
C GLY A 155 -4.94 2.36 -24.78
N GLU A 156 -4.37 3.08 -25.74
CA GLU A 156 -3.54 2.49 -26.81
C GLU A 156 -2.31 1.74 -26.27
N ALA A 157 -1.72 2.20 -25.17
CA ALA A 157 -0.57 1.55 -24.53
C ALA A 157 -0.92 0.21 -23.88
N LEU A 158 -2.21 -0.06 -23.73
CA LEU A 158 -2.77 -1.19 -23.00
C LEU A 158 -3.38 -2.24 -23.92
N ASP A 159 -3.69 -1.94 -25.18
CA ASP A 159 -4.37 -2.88 -26.08
C ASP A 159 -3.63 -4.21 -26.22
N GLU A 160 -2.34 -4.21 -26.59
CA GLU A 160 -1.57 -5.45 -26.71
C GLU A 160 -1.37 -6.18 -25.36
N PRO A 161 -1.05 -5.50 -24.24
CA PRO A 161 -1.05 -6.10 -22.91
C PRO A 161 -2.37 -6.75 -22.50
N LEU A 162 -3.49 -6.07 -22.70
CA LEU A 162 -4.81 -6.54 -22.31
C LEU A 162 -5.24 -7.74 -23.16
N ASN A 163 -4.99 -7.69 -24.47
CA ASN A 163 -5.22 -8.83 -25.36
C ASN A 163 -4.38 -10.04 -24.95
N PHE A 164 -3.11 -9.83 -24.58
CA PHE A 164 -2.24 -10.90 -24.08
C PHE A 164 -2.79 -11.58 -22.81
N LEU A 165 -3.42 -10.81 -21.92
CA LEU A 165 -4.02 -11.33 -20.69
C LEU A 165 -5.36 -12.04 -20.92
N GLY A 166 -5.77 -12.24 -22.17
CA GLY A 166 -7.05 -12.86 -22.52
C GLY A 166 -8.25 -11.98 -22.15
N SER A 167 -8.00 -10.71 -21.88
CA SER A 167 -9.06 -9.73 -21.72
C SER A 167 -9.25 -9.04 -23.06
N ASP A 168 -10.21 -9.51 -23.85
CA ASP A 168 -10.87 -8.67 -24.85
C ASP A 168 -11.65 -7.59 -24.07
N VAL A 169 -10.89 -6.65 -23.46
CA VAL A 169 -11.38 -5.61 -22.55
C VAL A 169 -12.41 -4.74 -23.22
N TRP A 170 -12.30 -4.61 -24.54
CA TRP A 170 -13.10 -3.70 -25.34
C TRP A 170 -14.30 -4.39 -26.03
N GLU A 171 -14.28 -5.71 -26.23
CA GLU A 171 -15.22 -6.38 -27.17
C GLU A 171 -16.10 -7.48 -26.57
N SER A 172 -16.04 -7.77 -25.27
CA SER A 172 -16.84 -8.86 -24.68
C SER A 172 -18.16 -8.42 -24.03
N ASP A 173 -19.23 -9.15 -24.35
CA ASP A 173 -20.47 -9.19 -23.56
C ASP A 173 -20.13 -9.47 -22.08
N GLU A 174 -20.80 -8.75 -21.18
CA GLU A 174 -20.51 -8.58 -19.74
C GLU A 174 -19.88 -9.74 -18.93
N PRO A 175 -19.11 -9.42 -17.85
CA PRO A 175 -18.90 -8.08 -17.29
C PRO A 175 -17.67 -7.37 -17.85
N MET A 176 -17.91 -6.22 -18.51
CA MET A 176 -16.84 -5.35 -18.99
C MET A 176 -16.02 -4.77 -17.85
N PRO A 177 -14.74 -4.42 -18.09
CA PRO A 177 -13.93 -3.70 -17.13
C PRO A 177 -14.56 -2.36 -16.74
N VAL A 178 -14.31 -1.97 -15.50
CA VAL A 178 -14.88 -0.78 -14.89
C VAL A 178 -13.75 0.20 -14.58
N LEU A 179 -13.88 1.42 -15.06
CA LEU A 179 -13.00 2.52 -14.68
C LEU A 179 -13.51 3.12 -13.38
N VAL A 180 -12.72 3.01 -12.32
CA VAL A 180 -12.99 3.68 -11.05
C VAL A 180 -12.07 4.88 -10.93
N ARG A 181 -12.67 6.07 -10.89
CA ARG A 181 -11.99 7.31 -10.61
C ARG A 181 -12.42 7.82 -9.25
N GLU A 182 -11.44 8.06 -8.39
CA GLU A 182 -11.70 8.64 -7.09
C GLU A 182 -10.84 9.84 -6.83
N ALA A 183 -11.43 10.86 -6.20
CA ALA A 183 -10.69 12.03 -5.78
C ALA A 183 -11.10 12.50 -4.38
N HIS A 184 -10.10 12.80 -3.54
CA HIS A 184 -10.28 13.38 -2.22
C HIS A 184 -10.56 14.89 -2.35
N THR A 185 -11.81 15.21 -2.67
CA THR A 185 -12.29 16.53 -3.12
C THR A 185 -13.23 17.21 -2.16
N ALA A 186 -13.69 16.50 -1.13
CA ALA A 186 -14.54 17.05 -0.08
C ALA A 186 -13.85 16.95 1.26
N LYS A 187 -14.23 17.83 2.21
CA LYS A 187 -13.84 17.62 3.60
C LYS A 187 -14.39 16.28 4.07
N GLY A 188 -13.50 15.40 4.50
CA GLY A 188 -13.85 14.12 5.10
C GLY A 188 -14.16 14.27 6.58
N PHE A 189 -15.03 13.42 7.09
CA PHE A 189 -15.10 13.14 8.52
C PHE A 189 -14.17 11.96 8.77
N SER A 190 -12.92 12.25 9.14
CA SER A 190 -12.04 11.17 9.62
C SER A 190 -12.64 10.67 10.94
N GLN A 191 -13.18 9.46 10.91
CA GLN A 191 -13.57 8.79 12.14
C GLN A 191 -12.27 8.45 12.87
N ILE A 192 -11.99 9.20 13.93
CA ILE A 192 -11.00 8.79 14.92
C ILE A 192 -11.59 7.53 15.54
N ASP A 193 -10.95 6.40 15.28
CA ASP A 193 -11.27 5.11 15.86
C ASP A 193 -10.90 5.17 17.35
N THR A 194 -11.72 5.89 18.13
CA THR A 194 -11.79 5.63 19.56
C THR A 194 -12.44 4.25 19.66
N LEU A 195 -11.73 3.28 20.25
CA LEU A 195 -12.18 1.93 20.60
C LEU A 195 -13.44 1.90 21.51
N ASP A 196 -14.18 3.00 21.57
CA ASP A 196 -15.35 3.24 22.38
C ASP A 196 -16.59 3.45 21.47
N PRO A 197 -17.41 2.41 21.30
CA PRO A 197 -18.64 2.48 20.53
C PRO A 197 -19.76 3.29 21.21
N GLU A 198 -19.49 4.06 22.27
CA GLU A 198 -20.41 5.08 22.80
C GLU A 198 -20.05 6.52 22.38
N ILE A 199 -18.88 6.76 21.77
CA ILE A 199 -18.43 8.10 21.31
C ILE A 199 -18.73 8.30 19.80
N TRP A 200 -19.92 7.93 19.35
CA TRP A 200 -20.29 8.00 17.92
C TRP A 200 -20.59 9.40 17.38
N HIS A 201 -20.47 10.47 18.17
CA HIS A 201 -21.11 11.74 17.79
C HIS A 201 -20.33 13.04 17.95
N ASP A 202 -19.03 13.06 18.31
CA ASP A 202 -18.35 14.38 18.49
C ASP A 202 -16.87 14.48 18.09
N SER A 203 -16.22 13.41 17.63
CA SER A 203 -14.81 13.47 17.17
C SER A 203 -14.69 13.59 15.65
N SER A 204 -15.67 14.24 15.00
CA SER A 204 -15.66 14.44 13.55
C SER A 204 -14.60 15.48 13.16
N ARG A 205 -13.35 15.04 12.99
CA ARG A 205 -12.31 15.92 12.48
C ARG A 205 -12.55 16.15 11.00
N LEU A 206 -12.85 17.40 10.66
CA LEU A 206 -12.82 17.86 9.28
C LEU A 206 -11.38 17.77 8.77
N VAL A 207 -11.16 16.85 7.85
CA VAL A 207 -9.89 16.73 7.11
C VAL A 207 -10.02 17.58 5.84
N GLU A 208 -9.03 18.41 5.55
CA GLU A 208 -9.03 19.19 4.31
C GLU A 208 -8.84 18.27 3.10
N PRO A 209 -9.55 18.52 1.98
CA PRO A 209 -9.40 17.73 0.77
C PRO A 209 -7.98 17.87 0.25
N THR A 210 -7.30 16.74 0.13
CA THR A 210 -5.90 16.71 -0.33
C THR A 210 -5.77 16.93 -1.83
N GLY A 211 -6.87 16.76 -2.59
CA GLY A 211 -6.85 16.74 -4.05
C GLY A 211 -6.22 15.47 -4.65
N ALA A 212 -5.87 14.49 -3.82
CA ALA A 212 -5.41 13.19 -4.28
C ALA A 212 -6.43 12.54 -5.19
N GLU A 213 -5.94 11.85 -6.21
CA GLU A 213 -6.74 11.28 -7.28
C GLU A 213 -6.17 9.92 -7.69
N TRP A 214 -7.02 8.91 -7.75
CA TRP A 214 -6.65 7.59 -8.22
C TRP A 214 -7.67 7.09 -9.24
N GLU A 215 -7.19 6.86 -10.43
CA GLU A 215 -7.92 6.31 -11.55
C GLU A 215 -7.38 4.91 -11.82
N THR A 216 -8.30 3.94 -11.84
CA THR A 216 -7.94 2.53 -11.97
C THR A 216 -8.98 1.78 -12.77
N LEU A 217 -8.53 1.11 -13.83
CA LEU A 217 -9.34 0.11 -14.52
C LEU A 217 -9.36 -1.18 -13.69
N ILE A 218 -10.53 -1.77 -13.54
CA ILE A 218 -10.72 -3.00 -12.77
C ILE A 218 -11.41 -4.03 -13.66
N ASN A 219 -10.80 -5.21 -13.76
CA ASN A 219 -11.47 -6.40 -14.26
C ASN A 219 -11.38 -7.51 -13.20
N CYS A 220 -12.52 -8.03 -12.78
CA CYS A 220 -12.59 -9.02 -11.71
C CYS A 220 -12.20 -10.43 -12.16
N ASP A 221 -12.29 -10.72 -13.46
CA ASP A 221 -11.93 -11.98 -14.09
C ASP A 221 -11.24 -11.66 -15.43
N PRO A 222 -9.91 -11.75 -15.51
CA PRO A 222 -9.01 -12.63 -14.75
C PRO A 222 -8.42 -12.03 -13.45
N GLY A 223 -8.95 -10.93 -12.95
CA GLY A 223 -8.43 -10.29 -11.74
C GLY A 223 -7.26 -9.36 -12.04
N LEU A 224 -7.57 -8.27 -12.74
CA LEU A 224 -6.66 -7.25 -13.23
C LEU A 224 -6.97 -5.89 -12.59
N LEU A 225 -5.90 -5.17 -12.23
CA LEU A 225 -5.92 -3.75 -11.92
C LEU A 225 -5.01 -3.00 -12.88
N VAL A 226 -5.49 -1.92 -13.49
CA VAL A 226 -4.63 -0.98 -14.24
C VAL A 226 -4.61 0.34 -13.52
N ALA A 227 -3.49 0.67 -12.90
CA ALA A 227 -3.26 1.96 -12.29
C ALA A 227 -2.87 2.96 -13.40
N ASP A 228 -3.82 3.81 -13.76
CA ASP A 228 -3.74 4.72 -14.90
C ASP A 228 -3.22 6.09 -14.44
N ARG A 229 -4.11 6.95 -13.93
CA ARG A 229 -3.75 8.25 -13.36
C ARG A 229 -3.72 8.21 -11.84
N ASN A 230 -2.55 8.42 -11.23
CA ASN A 230 -2.42 8.42 -9.77
C ASN A 230 -1.66 9.64 -9.24
N VAL A 231 -2.34 10.42 -8.43
CA VAL A 231 -1.82 11.59 -7.72
C VAL A 231 -2.06 11.38 -6.22
N SER A 232 -0.98 11.24 -5.47
CA SER A 232 -1.06 11.06 -4.01
C SER A 232 -1.14 12.40 -3.27
N PRO A 233 -1.60 12.41 -1.99
CA PRO A 233 -1.50 13.61 -1.16
C PRO A 233 -0.07 14.13 -1.06
N ALA A 234 0.91 13.24 -0.89
CA ALA A 234 2.33 13.60 -0.80
C ALA A 234 2.86 14.31 -2.05
N SER A 235 2.43 13.91 -3.25
CA SER A 235 2.82 14.59 -4.49
C SER A 235 2.20 15.99 -4.65
N LEU A 236 1.18 16.30 -3.86
CA LEU A 236 0.55 17.62 -3.79
C LEU A 236 1.08 18.47 -2.62
N GLY A 237 2.13 17.99 -1.93
CA GLY A 237 2.79 18.72 -0.85
C GLY A 237 2.19 18.51 0.54
N PHE A 238 1.24 17.58 0.70
CA PHE A 238 0.69 17.27 2.03
C PHE A 238 1.70 16.49 2.87
N ASN A 239 1.76 16.81 4.16
CA ASN A 239 2.62 16.14 5.14
C ASN A 239 1.85 15.00 5.82
N LYS A 240 2.31 13.75 5.66
CA LYS A 240 1.69 12.56 6.27
C LYS A 240 1.66 12.59 7.81
N ASN A 241 2.52 13.39 8.43
CA ASN A 241 2.60 13.54 9.89
C ASN A 241 1.78 14.72 10.41
N ALA A 242 1.08 15.45 9.53
CA ALA A 242 0.17 16.48 9.98
C ALA A 242 -1.01 15.83 10.72
N ASN A 243 -1.54 16.55 11.70
CA ASN A 243 -2.58 16.02 12.56
C ASN A 243 -3.88 15.72 11.76
N ASP A 244 -4.12 16.42 10.66
CA ASP A 244 -5.31 16.43 9.80
C ASP A 244 -5.14 15.62 8.52
N VAL A 245 -4.40 14.51 8.58
CA VAL A 245 -4.14 13.67 7.42
C VAL A 245 -5.29 12.67 7.21
N PRO A 246 -5.78 12.46 5.97
CA PRO A 246 -6.75 11.40 5.71
C PRO A 246 -6.15 10.04 6.00
N ARG A 247 -6.96 9.10 6.50
CA ARG A 247 -6.46 7.74 6.81
C ARG A 247 -6.05 7.01 5.53
N ILE A 248 -6.78 7.24 4.43
CA ILE A 248 -6.43 6.74 3.10
C ILE A 248 -5.40 7.68 2.49
N TRP A 249 -4.14 7.35 2.69
CA TRP A 249 -3.00 8.14 2.22
C TRP A 249 -2.34 7.55 0.98
N SER A 250 -2.44 6.23 0.82
CA SER A 250 -1.67 5.47 -0.15
C SER A 250 -2.56 4.91 -1.25
N TRP A 251 -1.98 4.77 -2.46
CA TRP A 251 -2.67 4.11 -3.57
C TRP A 251 -3.05 2.66 -3.22
N SER A 252 -2.23 1.94 -2.46
CA SER A 252 -2.51 0.56 -2.04
C SER A 252 -3.80 0.44 -1.23
N ASP A 253 -4.05 1.35 -0.30
CA ASP A 253 -5.26 1.30 0.53
C ASP A 253 -6.49 1.64 -0.29
N ALA A 254 -6.39 2.70 -1.07
CA ALA A 254 -7.46 3.15 -1.95
C ALA A 254 -7.86 2.06 -2.95
N VAL A 255 -6.90 1.54 -3.70
CA VAL A 255 -7.17 0.57 -4.78
C VAL A 255 -7.68 -0.75 -4.24
N PHE A 256 -7.25 -1.19 -3.06
CA PHE A 256 -7.81 -2.38 -2.41
C PHE A 256 -9.31 -2.20 -2.16
N LEU A 257 -9.72 -1.04 -1.64
CA LEU A 257 -11.12 -0.73 -1.38
C LEU A 257 -11.92 -0.68 -2.70
N TYR A 258 -11.33 -0.18 -3.79
CA TYR A 258 -11.99 -0.16 -5.11
C TYR A 258 -12.20 -1.56 -5.63
N TYR A 259 -11.15 -2.36 -5.61
CA TYR A 259 -11.19 -3.74 -6.06
C TYR A 259 -12.20 -4.56 -5.26
N LYS A 260 -12.20 -4.41 -3.92
CA LYS A 260 -13.17 -5.05 -3.04
C LYS A 260 -14.60 -4.59 -3.29
N ARG A 261 -14.81 -3.31 -3.60
CA ARG A 261 -16.13 -2.76 -3.91
C ARG A 261 -16.70 -3.29 -5.21
N VAL A 262 -15.86 -3.33 -6.26
CA VAL A 262 -16.28 -3.74 -7.61
C VAL A 262 -16.40 -5.25 -7.71
N CYS A 263 -15.41 -6.00 -7.22
CA CYS A 263 -15.37 -7.46 -7.36
C CYS A 263 -16.05 -8.21 -6.21
N GLY A 264 -16.25 -7.56 -5.06
CA GLY A 264 -16.83 -8.17 -3.88
C GLY A 264 -15.81 -8.99 -3.08
N THR A 265 -16.13 -9.25 -1.80
CA THR A 265 -15.20 -9.81 -0.80
C THR A 265 -14.68 -11.21 -1.15
N SER A 266 -15.42 -12.04 -1.91
CA SER A 266 -14.94 -13.37 -2.29
C SER A 266 -13.96 -13.33 -3.48
N ALA A 267 -14.14 -12.39 -4.41
CA ALA A 267 -13.36 -12.33 -5.64
C ALA A 267 -12.05 -11.53 -5.50
N VAL A 268 -11.85 -10.78 -4.41
CA VAL A 268 -10.58 -10.05 -4.19
C VAL A 268 -9.34 -10.95 -4.20
N LYS A 269 -9.52 -12.24 -3.89
CA LYS A 269 -8.44 -13.25 -3.93
C LYS A 269 -8.02 -13.63 -5.34
N ASN A 270 -8.80 -13.27 -6.36
CA ASN A 270 -8.52 -13.57 -7.75
C ASN A 270 -7.58 -12.53 -8.38
N LEU A 271 -7.09 -11.54 -7.62
CA LEU A 271 -6.10 -10.59 -8.15
C LEU A 271 -4.84 -11.35 -8.62
N GLU A 272 -4.58 -11.29 -9.92
CA GLU A 272 -3.48 -11.94 -10.62
C GLU A 272 -2.58 -10.94 -11.36
N TRP A 273 -3.13 -9.80 -11.79
CA TRP A 273 -2.41 -8.87 -12.66
C TRP A 273 -2.54 -7.44 -12.18
N ILE A 274 -1.43 -6.70 -12.16
CA ILE A 274 -1.43 -5.27 -11.91
C ILE A 274 -0.58 -4.57 -12.95
N ILE A 275 -1.18 -3.64 -13.70
CA ILE A 275 -0.48 -2.76 -14.62
C ILE A 275 -0.31 -1.39 -13.96
N ARG A 276 0.89 -0.81 -14.08
CA ARG A 276 1.17 0.61 -13.83
C ARG A 276 1.38 1.25 -15.20
N ALA A 277 0.36 1.94 -15.69
CA ALA A 277 0.39 2.58 -17.00
C ALA A 277 0.98 3.99 -16.89
N GLY A 278 1.62 4.43 -17.97
CA GLY A 278 2.13 5.78 -18.18
C GLY A 278 2.87 6.44 -17.01
N ILE A 279 3.91 5.76 -16.51
CA ILE A 279 4.62 6.16 -15.30
C ILE A 279 5.46 7.42 -15.54
N VAL A 280 5.07 8.53 -14.92
CA VAL A 280 5.88 9.78 -14.88
C VAL A 280 6.80 9.90 -13.67
N ASN A 281 6.64 9.01 -12.70
CA ASN A 281 7.35 9.15 -11.45
C ASN A 281 8.86 9.01 -11.69
N ILE A 282 9.61 10.10 -11.47
CA ILE A 282 11.06 10.19 -11.74
C ILE A 282 11.82 9.05 -11.07
N ASP A 283 11.53 8.77 -9.80
CA ASP A 283 12.18 7.70 -9.03
C ASP A 283 12.00 6.33 -9.69
N THR A 284 10.78 6.02 -10.14
CA THR A 284 10.50 4.75 -10.82
C THR A 284 11.19 4.68 -12.17
N ASN A 285 11.13 5.75 -12.97
CA ASN A 285 11.81 5.83 -14.25
C ASN A 285 13.32 5.63 -14.12
N THR A 286 13.96 6.31 -13.14
CA THR A 286 15.38 6.12 -12.84
C THR A 286 15.68 4.68 -12.45
N MET A 287 14.87 4.06 -11.58
CA MET A 287 15.11 2.68 -11.16
C MET A 287 14.96 1.67 -12.29
N VAL A 288 13.98 1.84 -13.19
CA VAL A 288 13.83 0.98 -14.36
C VAL A 288 15.04 1.11 -15.29
N LYS A 289 15.50 2.33 -15.61
CA LYS A 289 16.71 2.54 -16.41
C LYS A 289 17.93 1.85 -15.79
N MET A 290 18.14 2.02 -14.49
CA MET A 290 19.27 1.40 -13.79
C MET A 290 19.17 -0.14 -13.76
N ALA A 291 17.98 -0.69 -13.53
CA ALA A 291 17.73 -2.12 -13.52
C ALA A 291 17.98 -2.76 -14.90
N LEU A 292 17.53 -2.11 -15.97
CA LEU A 292 17.74 -2.57 -17.35
C LEU A 292 19.22 -2.54 -17.74
N ARG A 293 19.94 -1.44 -17.43
CA ARG A 293 21.40 -1.37 -17.64
C ARG A 293 22.14 -2.47 -16.88
N ALA A 294 21.77 -2.70 -15.61
CA ALA A 294 22.37 -3.74 -14.77
C ALA A 294 22.11 -5.16 -15.33
N SER A 295 21.03 -5.32 -16.09
CA SER A 295 20.66 -6.58 -16.78
C SER A 295 21.24 -6.68 -18.20
N GLY A 296 22.01 -5.68 -18.66
CA GLY A 296 22.59 -5.66 -20.01
C GLY A 296 21.65 -5.19 -21.12
N HIS A 297 20.48 -4.62 -20.79
CA HIS A 297 19.56 -4.05 -21.76
C HIS A 297 19.89 -2.58 -22.04
N GLY A 298 19.90 -2.22 -23.32
CA GLY A 298 20.15 -0.86 -23.80
C GLY A 298 18.88 -0.02 -24.00
N THR A 299 17.70 -0.64 -23.98
CA THR A 299 16.44 0.05 -24.24
C THR A 299 15.31 -0.46 -23.34
N ILE A 300 14.26 0.36 -23.20
CA ILE A 300 12.91 -0.09 -22.83
C ILE A 300 12.19 -0.38 -24.15
N PRO A 301 11.90 -1.65 -24.46
CA PRO A 301 11.32 -2.05 -25.73
C PRO A 301 9.81 -1.79 -25.80
N LEU A 302 9.27 -1.78 -27.03
CA LEU A 302 7.84 -1.87 -27.28
C LEU A 302 7.28 -3.21 -26.77
N TRP A 303 5.95 -3.34 -26.65
CA TRP A 303 5.31 -4.53 -26.07
C TRP A 303 5.71 -5.85 -26.74
N GLY A 304 5.83 -5.87 -28.07
CA GLY A 304 6.26 -7.05 -28.82
C GLY A 304 7.61 -7.64 -28.36
N ASP A 305 8.52 -6.77 -27.91
CA ASP A 305 9.87 -7.12 -27.43
C ASP A 305 10.04 -6.92 -25.92
N ARG A 306 8.94 -6.80 -25.17
CA ARG A 306 8.91 -6.52 -23.71
C ARG A 306 9.89 -7.38 -22.92
N ILE A 307 10.45 -6.80 -21.87
CA ILE A 307 11.40 -7.48 -20.98
C ILE A 307 10.67 -7.97 -19.74
N THR A 308 10.78 -9.26 -19.44
CA THR A 308 10.24 -9.85 -18.20
C THR A 308 11.38 -10.24 -17.28
N ILE A 309 11.32 -9.77 -16.03
CA ILE A 309 12.29 -10.09 -14.98
C ILE A 309 11.62 -10.80 -13.81
N HIS A 310 12.38 -11.63 -13.11
CA HIS A 310 11.93 -12.52 -12.05
C HIS A 310 12.60 -12.21 -10.71
N PRO A 311 12.06 -12.68 -9.57
CA PRO A 311 12.58 -12.43 -8.22
C PRO A 311 13.89 -13.16 -7.89
N THR A 312 14.78 -13.28 -8.86
CA THR A 312 16.12 -13.87 -8.75
C THR A 312 17.19 -12.80 -8.56
N ASP A 313 17.06 -11.68 -9.27
CA ASP A 313 18.14 -10.72 -9.44
C ASP A 313 17.79 -9.32 -8.91
N ASP A 314 18.83 -8.55 -8.61
CA ASP A 314 18.72 -7.17 -8.13
C ASP A 314 17.80 -6.26 -8.99
N PRO A 315 17.79 -6.32 -10.34
CA PRO A 315 16.89 -5.55 -11.19
C PRO A 315 15.41 -5.65 -10.79
N PHE A 316 14.94 -6.86 -10.46
CA PHE A 316 13.56 -7.08 -10.02
C PHE A 316 13.29 -6.34 -8.72
N PHE A 317 14.19 -6.48 -7.74
CA PHE A 317 14.03 -5.85 -6.44
C PHE A 317 14.19 -4.33 -6.50
N ALA A 318 15.06 -3.80 -7.38
CA ALA A 318 15.19 -2.37 -7.58
C ALA A 318 13.87 -1.74 -8.10
N ILE A 319 13.22 -2.39 -9.07
CA ILE A 319 11.93 -1.94 -9.59
C ILE A 319 10.83 -2.13 -8.54
N LEU A 320 10.78 -3.26 -7.83
CA LEU A 320 9.82 -3.46 -6.74
C LEU A 320 10.01 -2.46 -5.60
N GLY A 321 11.24 -2.00 -5.35
CA GLY A 321 11.56 -0.98 -4.33
C GLY A 321 11.33 0.47 -4.78
N SER A 322 11.05 0.71 -6.06
CA SER A 322 10.68 2.03 -6.59
C SER A 322 9.35 2.54 -6.03
N LYS A 323 9.01 3.82 -6.22
CA LYS A 323 7.73 4.35 -5.72
C LYS A 323 6.50 3.60 -6.26
N ASN A 324 6.43 3.32 -7.56
CA ASN A 324 5.28 2.64 -8.15
C ASN A 324 5.28 1.13 -7.85
N GLY A 325 6.45 0.48 -7.87
CA GLY A 325 6.56 -0.93 -7.47
C GLY A 325 6.25 -1.16 -5.99
N ALA A 326 6.71 -0.26 -5.12
CA ALA A 326 6.47 -0.39 -3.68
C ALA A 326 4.99 -0.21 -3.33
N GLY A 327 4.22 0.56 -4.11
CA GLY A 327 2.77 0.63 -3.94
C GLY A 327 2.11 -0.75 -4.04
N ILE A 328 2.54 -1.58 -4.99
CA ILE A 328 2.09 -2.98 -5.11
C ILE A 328 2.60 -3.81 -3.94
N GLY A 329 3.85 -3.57 -3.53
CA GLY A 329 4.42 -4.07 -2.29
C GLY A 329 3.53 -3.91 -1.08
N TYR A 330 3.07 -2.68 -0.85
CA TYR A 330 2.19 -2.35 0.26
C TYR A 330 0.82 -2.98 0.08
N LEU A 331 0.21 -2.93 -1.11
CA LEU A 331 -1.08 -3.56 -1.40
C LEU A 331 -1.10 -5.04 -0.97
N LEU A 332 -0.09 -5.82 -1.36
CA LEU A 332 -0.01 -7.24 -1.02
C LEU A 332 0.39 -7.50 0.44
N ASN A 333 1.01 -6.53 1.11
CA ASN A 333 1.48 -6.69 2.49
C ASN A 333 0.44 -6.28 3.53
N THR A 334 -0.36 -5.25 3.25
CA THR A 334 -1.29 -4.63 4.22
C THR A 334 -2.75 -5.05 4.01
N HIS A 335 -3.03 -5.90 3.03
CA HIS A 335 -4.38 -6.38 2.73
C HIS A 335 -4.39 -7.90 2.51
N LYS A 336 -3.55 -8.63 3.26
CA LYS A 336 -3.34 -10.08 3.09
C LYS A 336 -4.22 -10.94 3.98
N ASP A 337 -5.16 -10.35 4.72
CA ASP A 337 -6.15 -11.10 5.49
C ASP A 337 -6.80 -12.20 4.62
N ILE A 338 -6.83 -13.42 5.15
CA ILE A 338 -7.25 -14.60 4.38
C ILE A 338 -8.77 -14.71 4.24
N ILE A 339 -9.55 -13.96 5.02
CA ILE A 339 -11.01 -14.02 5.00
C ILE A 339 -11.57 -12.91 4.13
N THR A 340 -11.08 -11.69 4.33
CA THR A 340 -11.65 -10.44 3.80
C THR A 340 -10.71 -9.68 2.87
N GLY A 341 -9.47 -10.14 2.73
CA GLY A 341 -8.42 -9.54 1.91
C GLY A 341 -7.95 -10.44 0.77
N LEU A 342 -6.82 -10.06 0.18
CA LEU A 342 -6.21 -10.68 -1.00
C LEU A 342 -5.66 -12.10 -0.71
N GLY A 343 -5.53 -12.47 0.57
CA GLY A 343 -4.71 -13.60 1.00
C GLY A 343 -3.21 -13.35 0.83
N VAL A 344 -2.40 -14.33 1.20
CA VAL A 344 -0.94 -14.21 1.08
C VAL A 344 -0.52 -14.41 -0.37
N LYS A 345 -0.11 -13.32 -1.02
CA LYS A 345 0.32 -13.26 -2.42
C LYS A 345 1.67 -12.59 -2.54
N LYS A 346 2.36 -12.86 -3.65
CA LYS A 346 3.65 -12.24 -3.99
C LYS A 346 3.69 -11.88 -5.47
N VAL A 347 4.58 -10.97 -5.83
CA VAL A 347 4.92 -10.71 -7.24
C VAL A 347 5.73 -11.91 -7.78
N ASN A 348 5.38 -12.43 -8.96
CA ASN A 348 6.09 -13.53 -9.62
C ASN A 348 7.03 -13.04 -10.73
N SER A 349 6.61 -12.00 -11.44
CA SER A 349 7.38 -11.39 -12.50
C SER A 349 7.01 -9.91 -12.65
N ILE A 350 7.93 -9.14 -13.25
CA ILE A 350 7.69 -7.76 -13.67
C ILE A 350 8.02 -7.68 -15.16
N THR A 351 7.03 -7.32 -15.96
CA THR A 351 7.17 -7.10 -17.40
C THR A 351 7.23 -5.60 -17.67
N ILE A 352 8.19 -5.18 -18.48
CA ILE A 352 8.56 -3.78 -18.72
C ILE A 352 8.44 -3.50 -20.21
N TRP A 353 7.74 -2.43 -20.56
CA TRP A 353 7.63 -1.94 -21.93
C TRP A 353 7.43 -0.43 -21.98
N THR A 354 7.57 0.10 -23.18
CA THR A 354 7.13 1.43 -23.57
C THR A 354 6.06 1.31 -24.64
N TYR A 355 5.31 2.38 -24.86
CA TYR A 355 4.45 2.53 -26.04
C TYR A 355 4.92 3.72 -26.90
N GLY A 356 4.35 3.84 -28.10
CA GLY A 356 4.77 4.80 -29.13
C GLY A 356 5.46 4.10 -30.31
N ASP A 357 6.17 4.87 -31.12
CA ASP A 357 6.73 4.36 -32.38
C ASP A 357 8.11 3.69 -32.21
N GLU A 358 8.84 3.99 -31.13
CA GLU A 358 10.23 3.56 -30.94
C GLU A 358 10.52 3.10 -29.51
N ALA A 359 11.49 2.19 -29.37
CA ALA A 359 12.02 1.80 -28.08
C ALA A 359 12.79 2.96 -27.43
N LEU A 360 12.70 3.09 -26.11
CA LEU A 360 13.36 4.18 -25.39
C LEU A 360 14.79 3.81 -25.01
N ASP A 361 15.75 4.66 -25.35
CA ASP A 361 17.14 4.46 -24.94
C ASP A 361 17.30 4.60 -23.42
N VAL A 362 17.80 3.55 -22.78
CA VAL A 362 18.12 3.61 -21.35
C VAL A 362 19.47 4.25 -21.10
N SER A 363 20.30 4.55 -22.10
CA SER A 363 21.61 5.18 -21.93
C SER A 363 21.51 6.65 -21.48
N SER A 364 20.41 7.31 -21.81
CA SER A 364 20.14 8.68 -21.41
C SER A 364 20.17 8.86 -19.90
N THR A 365 20.94 9.85 -19.46
CA THR A 365 21.11 10.20 -18.04
C THR A 365 20.04 11.16 -17.52
N THR A 366 19.22 11.74 -18.39
CA THR A 366 18.11 12.61 -18.02
C THR A 366 16.79 11.82 -18.02
N THR A 367 15.84 12.24 -17.19
CA THR A 367 14.44 11.78 -17.33
C THR A 367 13.69 12.54 -18.41
N ASP A 368 14.24 13.66 -18.87
CA ASP A 368 13.68 14.53 -19.91
C ASP A 368 13.55 13.82 -21.28
N ASP A 369 14.28 12.71 -21.49
CA ASP A 369 14.23 11.91 -22.71
C ASP A 369 13.14 10.81 -22.66
N PHE A 370 12.36 10.72 -21.59
CA PHE A 370 11.09 9.99 -21.69
C PHE A 370 10.10 10.91 -22.38
N PRO A 371 9.67 10.65 -23.63
CA PRO A 371 8.47 11.28 -24.13
C PRO A 371 7.39 11.03 -23.08
N ASP A 372 6.78 12.13 -22.62
CA ASP A 372 6.00 12.18 -21.40
C ASP A 372 5.08 10.94 -21.29
N HIS A 373 5.16 10.23 -20.17
CA HIS A 373 4.24 9.14 -19.81
C HIS A 373 4.38 7.80 -20.56
N THR A 374 5.51 7.43 -21.14
CA THR A 374 5.55 6.21 -22.00
C THR A 374 5.92 4.89 -21.32
N LEU A 375 6.52 4.92 -20.13
CA LEU A 375 6.91 3.71 -19.38
C LEU A 375 5.70 2.98 -18.76
N CYS A 376 5.60 1.68 -19.00
CA CYS A 376 4.61 0.80 -18.38
C CYS A 376 5.25 -0.40 -17.69
N LEU A 377 4.59 -0.89 -16.63
CA LEU A 377 4.99 -2.08 -15.88
C LEU A 377 3.80 -3.00 -15.64
N LEU A 378 3.96 -4.31 -15.81
CA LEU A 378 2.97 -5.34 -15.54
C LEU A 378 3.55 -6.27 -14.47
N PHE A 379 2.81 -6.47 -13.41
CA PHE A 379 3.16 -7.33 -12.29
C PHE A 379 2.25 -8.54 -12.31
N GLU A 380 2.85 -9.72 -12.45
CA GLU A 380 2.17 -11.00 -12.23
C GLU A 380 2.14 -11.28 -10.72
N ILE A 381 0.98 -11.60 -10.19
CA ILE A 381 0.75 -11.85 -8.78
C ILE A 381 0.30 -13.29 -8.58
N VAL A 382 1.01 -14.03 -7.73
CA VAL A 382 0.71 -15.43 -7.45
C VAL A 382 0.45 -15.67 -5.97
N PRO A 383 -0.41 -16.63 -5.60
CA PRO A 383 -0.55 -17.09 -4.23
C PRO A 383 0.76 -17.66 -3.68
N VAL A 384 0.98 -17.50 -2.38
CA VAL A 384 2.07 -18.16 -1.65
C VAL A 384 1.54 -19.47 -1.07
N THR A 385 1.94 -20.60 -1.64
CA THR A 385 1.44 -21.93 -1.27
C THR A 385 1.81 -22.36 0.15
N SER A 386 2.91 -21.83 0.70
CA SER A 386 3.36 -22.09 2.06
C SER A 386 3.97 -20.82 2.64
N PRO A 387 3.14 -19.91 3.18
CA PRO A 387 3.63 -18.67 3.78
C PRO A 387 4.55 -18.95 4.96
N ASN A 388 5.57 -18.11 5.15
CA ASN A 388 6.43 -18.20 6.33
C ASN A 388 5.57 -18.00 7.59
N GLN A 389 5.73 -18.91 8.55
CA GLN A 389 4.97 -18.92 9.80
C GLN A 389 5.86 -18.56 10.99
N ILE A 390 5.23 -18.22 12.11
CA ILE A 390 5.93 -18.15 13.40
C ILE A 390 6.44 -19.57 13.72
N PRO A 391 7.73 -19.75 14.04
CA PRO A 391 8.26 -21.05 14.44
C PRO A 391 7.47 -21.59 15.65
N PRO A 392 7.17 -22.90 15.70
CA PRO A 392 6.56 -23.48 16.88
C PRO A 392 7.48 -23.26 18.09
N PRO A 393 6.91 -23.04 19.29
CA PRO A 393 7.71 -22.87 20.50
C PRO A 393 8.62 -24.09 20.69
N THR A 394 9.91 -23.86 20.93
CA THR A 394 10.85 -24.92 21.32
C THR A 394 10.39 -25.50 22.65
N VAL A 395 10.07 -26.80 22.63
CA VAL A 395 9.63 -27.59 23.78
C VAL A 395 10.79 -27.88 24.73
#